data_AF-A0A8J3Q3F0-F1
#
_entry.id   AF-A0A8J3Q3F0-F1
#
_cell.length_a   1.000
_cell.length_b   1.000
_cell.length_c   1.000
_cell.angle_alpha   90.00
_cell.angle_beta   90.00
_cell.angle_gamma   90.00
#
_symmetry.space_group_name_H-M   'P 1'
#
loop_
_entity.id
_entity.type
_entity.pdbx_description
1 polymer ?
#
loop_
_entity_poly.entity_id
_entity_poly.type
_entity_poly.pdbx_seq_one_letter_code
_entity_poly.pdbx_strand_id
1 'polypeptide(L)'
;MPIAARRYLPLPLLCAALLLTGCGGQATPSAAPTAVTTLGEQALPPTASPSPTKASPKPSTPAPVTYPSEAKAYAEAVIAAWKAKNLARLADLASAQIQEQLMEIPGPPNMDWTYLMCDGAMGSSYCQFTNTDGHKVTVRVLNEKVGQAHAVSEVKYV
;
A
#
# COMPACT_ATOMS: atom_id res chain seq x y z
N MET A 1 31.28 14.87 24.01
CA MET A 1 30.80 14.94 25.41
C MET A 1 31.34 16.24 25.98
N PRO A 2 30.51 17.21 26.45
CA PRO A 2 29.51 16.99 27.49
C PRO A 2 28.07 17.46 27.16
N ILE A 3 27.20 17.00 28.04
CA ILE A 3 25.74 17.16 28.18
C ILE A 3 25.46 18.49 28.87
N ALA A 4 24.45 19.28 28.44
CA ALA A 4 23.68 20.12 29.36
C ALA A 4 22.40 20.74 28.76
N ALA A 5 21.29 20.45 29.46
CA ALA A 5 20.17 21.34 29.79
C ALA A 5 19.16 21.70 28.68
N ARG A 6 18.28 20.75 28.34
CA ARG A 6 16.93 21.08 27.83
C ARG A 6 16.06 21.49 29.02
N ARG A 7 15.76 22.79 29.10
CA ARG A 7 14.86 23.37 30.11
C ARG A 7 13.45 22.81 29.92
N TYR A 8 12.97 22.09 30.92
CA TYR A 8 11.56 21.79 31.11
C TYR A 8 10.82 23.11 31.36
N LEU A 9 9.77 23.39 30.57
CA LEU A 9 8.73 24.34 30.96
C LEU A 9 7.39 23.60 31.07
N PRO A 10 6.61 23.84 32.14
CA PRO A 10 5.40 23.10 32.44
C PRO A 10 4.17 23.58 31.64
N LEU A 11 3.32 22.59 31.42
CA LEU A 11 1.92 22.62 30.98
C LEU A 11 1.08 23.71 31.66
N PRO A 12 0.11 24.30 30.95
CA PRO A 12 -1.21 24.44 31.56
C PRO A 12 -2.28 23.70 30.76
N LEU A 13 -3.06 22.93 31.54
CA LEU A 13 -4.43 22.52 31.28
C LEU A 13 -5.21 23.59 30.50
N LEU A 14 -5.85 23.20 29.40
CA LEU A 14 -7.09 23.82 28.98
C LEU A 14 -8.14 22.73 28.77
N CYS A 15 -9.05 22.64 29.74
CA CYS A 15 -10.34 21.97 29.59
C CYS A 15 -11.18 22.74 28.57
N ALA A 16 -11.69 22.04 27.56
CA ALA A 16 -12.88 22.46 26.84
C ALA A 16 -13.68 21.20 26.48
N ALA A 17 -14.57 20.83 27.40
CA ALA A 17 -15.69 19.95 27.10
C ALA A 17 -16.76 20.82 26.41
N LEU A 18 -17.19 20.41 25.21
CA LEU A 18 -18.44 20.89 24.61
C LEU A 18 -19.17 19.73 23.94
N LEU A 19 -20.47 19.78 24.15
CA LEU A 19 -21.44 18.69 24.18
C LEU A 19 -22.00 18.34 22.79
N LEU A 20 -22.35 17.05 22.66
CA LEU A 20 -23.57 16.47 22.08
C LEU A 20 -24.13 16.90 20.70
N THR A 21 -24.63 15.85 20.05
CA THR A 21 -25.87 15.74 19.25
C THR A 21 -25.87 16.19 17.78
N GLY A 22 -26.08 15.21 16.90
CA GLY A 22 -26.44 15.42 15.50
C GLY A 22 -26.67 14.11 14.73
N CYS A 23 -27.56 13.24 15.23
CA CYS A 23 -28.14 12.17 14.41
C CYS A 23 -29.15 12.81 13.45
N GLY A 24 -28.88 12.75 12.14
CA GLY A 24 -29.80 13.17 11.09
C GLY A 24 -29.78 12.17 9.96
N GLY A 25 -30.70 11.21 10.00
CA GLY A 25 -30.97 10.33 8.88
C GLY A 25 -31.83 11.04 7.83
N GLN A 26 -31.60 10.75 6.55
CA GLN A 26 -32.65 10.78 5.55
C GLN A 26 -32.39 9.72 4.48
N ALA A 27 -33.41 8.92 4.24
CA ALA A 27 -33.42 7.76 3.37
C ALA A 27 -33.83 8.11 1.92
N THR A 28 -33.28 7.33 0.97
CA THR A 28 -33.87 6.82 -0.30
C THR A 28 -34.30 7.82 -1.40
N PRO A 29 -34.54 7.37 -2.65
CA PRO A 29 -33.95 6.27 -3.44
C PRO A 29 -33.59 6.72 -4.89
N SER A 30 -33.20 5.73 -5.71
CA SER A 30 -33.59 5.62 -7.13
C SER A 30 -32.98 6.58 -8.16
N ALA A 31 -32.02 6.05 -8.93
CA ALA A 31 -32.05 6.16 -10.38
C ALA A 31 -31.14 5.08 -10.98
N ALA A 32 -31.75 3.98 -11.45
CA ALA A 32 -31.17 3.17 -12.51
C ALA A 32 -31.63 3.76 -13.85
N PRO A 33 -30.73 3.94 -14.82
CA PRO A 33 -31.13 3.88 -16.21
C PRO A 33 -30.32 2.86 -17.01
N THR A 34 -31.10 1.95 -17.60
CA THR A 34 -31.06 1.58 -19.03
C THR A 34 -29.83 0.83 -19.55
N ALA A 35 -29.99 -0.49 -19.60
CA ALA A 35 -29.29 -1.35 -20.54
C ALA A 35 -29.52 -0.86 -21.97
N VAL A 36 -28.43 -0.65 -22.72
CA VAL A 36 -28.49 -0.41 -24.16
C VAL A 36 -28.11 -1.71 -24.84
N THR A 37 -29.14 -2.41 -25.33
CA THR A 37 -29.00 -3.47 -26.33
C THR A 37 -28.73 -2.80 -27.67
N THR A 38 -27.52 -3.00 -28.21
CA THR A 38 -27.28 -2.78 -29.64
C THR A 38 -26.90 -4.12 -30.27
N LEU A 39 -27.80 -4.57 -31.15
CA LEU A 39 -27.71 -5.79 -31.93
C LEU A 39 -27.20 -5.42 -33.33
N GLY A 40 -26.11 -6.05 -33.76
CA GLY A 40 -25.79 -6.32 -35.17
C GLY A 40 -25.18 -5.20 -36.01
N GLU A 41 -23.98 -5.46 -36.54
CA GLU A 41 -23.73 -5.32 -37.98
C GLU A 41 -22.59 -6.26 -38.38
N GLN A 42 -22.84 -6.96 -39.47
CA GLN A 42 -22.13 -8.12 -39.98
C GLN A 42 -21.00 -7.70 -40.93
N ALA A 43 -19.79 -8.23 -40.77
CA ALA A 43 -18.77 -8.20 -41.81
C ALA A 43 -17.97 -9.51 -41.84
N LEU A 44 -18.09 -10.21 -42.97
CA LEU A 44 -17.40 -11.43 -43.36
C LEU A 44 -15.92 -11.14 -43.75
N PRO A 45 -15.07 -12.18 -43.90
CA PRO A 45 -13.66 -12.15 -43.54
C PRO A 45 -12.73 -11.81 -44.71
N PRO A 46 -11.47 -11.42 -44.45
CA PRO A 46 -10.38 -11.70 -45.38
C PRO A 46 -9.63 -12.97 -44.98
N THR A 47 -9.50 -13.87 -45.96
CA THR A 47 -8.59 -15.02 -45.99
C THR A 47 -7.13 -14.55 -45.94
N ALA A 48 -6.33 -15.04 -44.98
CA ALA A 48 -4.87 -14.97 -45.03
C ALA A 48 -4.20 -16.15 -44.32
N SER A 49 -3.51 -16.96 -45.15
CA SER A 49 -2.29 -17.77 -44.95
C SER A 49 -2.07 -18.61 -43.66
N PRO A 50 -1.69 -19.91 -43.78
CA PRO A 50 -1.31 -20.74 -42.64
C PRO A 50 0.01 -20.25 -42.03
N SER A 51 -0.06 -19.62 -40.86
CA SER A 51 1.10 -19.39 -39.99
C SER A 51 1.48 -20.69 -39.27
N PRO A 52 2.77 -20.96 -39.04
CA PRO A 52 3.21 -22.16 -38.33
C PRO A 52 2.61 -22.18 -36.92
N THR A 53 2.00 -23.31 -36.55
CA THR A 53 1.44 -23.61 -35.23
C THR A 53 2.52 -23.44 -34.17
N LYS A 54 2.61 -22.25 -33.58
CA LYS A 54 3.36 -22.00 -32.36
C LYS A 54 2.66 -22.79 -31.26
N ALA A 55 3.31 -23.83 -30.75
CA ALA A 55 2.80 -24.65 -29.66
C ALA A 55 2.24 -23.75 -28.56
N SER A 56 0.96 -23.95 -28.20
CA SER A 56 0.34 -23.26 -27.07
C SER A 56 1.20 -23.51 -25.82
N PRO A 57 1.65 -22.46 -25.11
CA PRO A 57 2.30 -22.64 -23.84
C PRO A 57 1.32 -23.34 -22.90
N LYS A 58 1.74 -24.49 -22.36
CA LYS A 58 1.03 -25.21 -21.30
C LYS A 58 0.70 -24.21 -20.17
N PRO A 59 -0.54 -24.18 -19.64
CA PRO A 59 -0.87 -23.37 -18.48
C PRO A 59 0.11 -23.71 -17.36
N SER A 60 1.01 -22.78 -17.07
CA SER A 60 1.91 -22.90 -15.94
C SER A 60 1.11 -22.46 -14.73
N THR A 61 0.80 -23.38 -13.83
CA THR A 61 0.17 -23.05 -12.55
C THR A 61 0.99 -21.93 -11.89
N PRO A 62 0.38 -20.79 -11.54
CA PRO A 62 1.09 -19.73 -10.85
C PRO A 62 1.72 -20.29 -9.56
N ALA A 63 2.99 -19.96 -9.32
CA ALA A 63 3.62 -20.31 -8.06
C ALA A 63 2.86 -19.67 -6.89
N PRO A 64 2.79 -20.32 -5.71
CA PRO A 64 2.13 -19.74 -4.54
C PRO A 64 2.77 -18.40 -4.16
N VAL A 65 1.95 -17.40 -3.84
CA VAL A 65 2.42 -16.11 -3.33
C VAL A 65 2.86 -16.30 -1.88
N THR A 66 4.14 -16.09 -1.60
CA THR A 66 4.70 -16.19 -0.24
C THR A 66 4.77 -14.82 0.42
N TYR A 67 4.50 -14.75 1.72
CA TYR A 67 4.56 -13.52 2.52
C TYR A 67 5.63 -13.65 3.61
N PRO A 68 6.46 -12.62 3.86
CA PRO A 68 7.43 -12.66 4.95
C PRO A 68 6.73 -12.80 6.31
N SER A 69 7.29 -13.62 7.22
CA SER A 69 6.75 -13.85 8.56
C SER A 69 7.29 -12.89 9.62
N GLU A 70 8.26 -12.04 9.26
CA GLU A 70 8.89 -11.08 10.18
C GLU A 70 8.57 -9.66 9.75
N ALA A 71 8.27 -8.78 10.70
CA ALA A 71 7.86 -7.40 10.40
C ALA A 71 8.92 -6.63 9.58
N LYS A 72 10.20 -6.79 9.93
CA LYS A 72 11.32 -6.21 9.16
C LYS A 72 11.30 -6.68 7.70
N ALA A 73 11.27 -7.99 7.50
CA ALA A 73 11.30 -8.57 6.15
C ALA A 73 10.05 -8.19 5.35
N TYR A 74 8.90 -8.04 6.01
CA TYR A 74 7.67 -7.57 5.39
C TYR A 74 7.81 -6.12 4.91
N ALA A 75 8.32 -5.22 5.77
CA ALA A 75 8.55 -3.83 5.43
C ALA A 75 9.58 -3.68 4.30
N GLU A 76 10.67 -4.46 4.34
CA GLU A 76 11.67 -4.51 3.26
C GLU A 76 11.05 -4.97 1.93
N ALA A 77 10.15 -5.98 1.97
CA ALA A 77 9.45 -6.44 0.77
C ALA A 77 8.54 -5.36 0.16
N VAL A 78 7.90 -4.53 0.99
CA VAL A 78 7.06 -3.41 0.54
C VAL A 78 7.90 -2.33 -0.13
N ILE A 79 8.99 -1.91 0.53
CA ILE A 79 9.92 -0.93 -0.04
C ILE A 79 10.55 -1.46 -1.33
N ALA A 80 10.95 -2.73 -1.39
CA ALA A 80 11.47 -3.35 -2.59
C ALA A 80 10.44 -3.38 -3.74
N ALA A 81 9.20 -3.74 -3.45
CA ALA A 81 8.12 -3.75 -4.44
C ALA A 81 7.83 -2.33 -4.97
N TRP A 82 7.83 -1.33 -4.08
CA TRP A 82 7.69 0.07 -4.46
C TRP A 82 8.85 0.60 -5.31
N LYS A 83 10.11 0.33 -4.91
CA LYS A 83 11.31 0.65 -5.71
C LYS A 83 11.25 0.05 -7.11
N ALA A 84 10.74 -1.19 -7.22
CA ALA A 84 10.59 -1.90 -8.48
C ALA A 84 9.34 -1.51 -9.28
N LYS A 85 8.50 -0.58 -8.78
CA LYS A 85 7.18 -0.24 -9.34
C LYS A 85 6.29 -1.47 -9.57
N ASN A 86 6.44 -2.50 -8.74
CA ASN A 86 5.67 -3.73 -8.81
C ASN A 86 4.34 -3.55 -8.07
N LEU A 87 3.37 -2.95 -8.76
CA LEU A 87 2.06 -2.63 -8.20
C LEU A 87 1.27 -3.88 -7.77
N ALA A 88 1.41 -4.99 -8.49
CA ALA A 88 0.75 -6.24 -8.10
C ALA A 88 1.27 -6.74 -6.74
N ARG A 89 2.60 -6.75 -6.56
CA ARG A 89 3.20 -7.16 -5.28
C ARG A 89 2.90 -6.15 -4.16
N LEU A 90 2.84 -4.86 -4.47
CA LEU A 90 2.42 -3.85 -3.50
C LEU A 90 0.97 -4.08 -3.05
N ALA A 91 0.07 -4.38 -3.98
CA ALA A 91 -1.32 -4.69 -3.67
C ALA A 91 -1.45 -5.96 -2.81
N ASP A 92 -0.56 -6.96 -2.97
CA ASP A 92 -0.54 -8.15 -2.10
C ASP A 92 -0.07 -7.82 -0.66
N LEU A 93 0.89 -6.90 -0.52
CA LEU A 93 1.56 -6.61 0.76
C LEU A 93 0.87 -5.51 1.57
N ALA A 94 0.18 -4.59 0.91
CA ALA A 94 -0.42 -3.40 1.51
C ALA A 94 -1.87 -3.21 1.03
N SER A 95 -2.63 -2.34 1.67
CA SER A 95 -3.95 -1.96 1.14
C SER A 95 -3.80 -0.99 -0.05
N ALA A 96 -4.87 -0.82 -0.84
CA ALA A 96 -4.89 0.12 -1.97
C ALA A 96 -4.55 1.56 -1.53
N GLN A 97 -5.07 1.99 -0.37
CA GLN A 97 -4.76 3.31 0.19
C GLN A 97 -3.25 3.47 0.47
N ILE A 98 -2.59 2.45 1.03
CA ILE A 98 -1.14 2.51 1.29
C ILE A 98 -0.34 2.51 -0.02
N GLN A 99 -0.80 1.77 -1.03
CA GLN A 99 -0.20 1.81 -2.36
C GLN A 99 -0.25 3.22 -2.94
N GLU A 100 -1.39 3.91 -2.86
CA GLU A 100 -1.53 5.30 -3.30
C GLU A 100 -0.57 6.22 -2.54
N GLN A 101 -0.52 6.13 -1.21
CA GLN A 101 0.38 6.93 -0.38
C GLN A 101 1.86 6.74 -0.74
N LEU A 102 2.29 5.51 -1.01
CA LEU A 102 3.66 5.23 -1.47
C LEU A 102 3.94 5.86 -2.84
N MET A 103 2.95 5.87 -3.74
CA MET A 103 3.09 6.46 -5.08
C MET A 103 3.08 7.99 -5.05
N GLU A 104 2.56 8.62 -4.00
CA GLU A 104 2.58 10.07 -3.78
C GLU A 104 3.89 10.59 -3.17
N ILE A 105 4.77 9.70 -2.70
CA ILE A 105 6.08 10.11 -2.17
C ILE A 105 6.88 10.80 -3.29
N PRO A 106 7.34 12.05 -3.07
CA PRO A 106 8.03 12.81 -4.10
C PRO A 106 9.39 12.21 -4.43
N GLY A 107 9.81 12.43 -5.68
CA GLY A 107 11.06 11.88 -6.20
C GLY A 107 10.90 10.46 -6.76
N PRO A 108 11.98 9.87 -7.29
CA PRO A 108 11.88 8.58 -7.93
C PRO A 108 11.83 7.47 -6.86
N PRO A 109 10.94 6.47 -6.99
CA PRO A 109 10.78 5.45 -5.96
C PRO A 109 12.02 4.57 -5.80
N ASN A 110 12.91 4.54 -6.78
CA ASN A 110 14.14 3.74 -6.80
C ASN A 110 15.32 4.38 -6.03
N MET A 111 15.07 5.39 -5.18
CA MET A 111 16.08 5.92 -4.26
C MET A 111 16.72 4.82 -3.39
N ASP A 112 17.92 5.09 -2.88
CA ASP A 112 18.69 4.18 -2.02
C ASP A 112 18.14 4.11 -0.59
N TRP A 113 16.88 3.66 -0.48
CA TRP A 113 16.22 3.35 0.78
C TRP A 113 16.98 2.26 1.52
N THR A 114 17.52 2.64 2.68
CA THR A 114 18.29 1.79 3.58
C THR A 114 17.50 1.59 4.86
N TYR A 115 17.40 0.35 5.31
CA TYR A 115 16.78 0.00 6.58
C TYR A 115 17.53 0.65 7.75
N LEU A 116 16.79 1.28 8.66
CA LEU A 116 17.35 1.89 9.86
C LEU A 116 17.07 1.02 11.10
N MET A 117 15.79 0.78 11.40
CA MET A 117 15.34 0.07 12.59
C MET A 117 13.87 -0.34 12.48
N CYS A 118 13.44 -1.29 13.31
CA CYS A 118 12.03 -1.59 13.57
C CYS A 118 11.79 -1.55 15.07
N ASP A 119 10.86 -0.71 15.50
CA ASP A 119 10.40 -0.68 16.88
C ASP A 119 9.11 -1.47 17.01
N GLY A 120 9.12 -2.47 17.89
CA GLY A 120 7.91 -3.21 18.25
C GLY A 120 6.98 -2.36 19.11
N ALA A 121 5.69 -2.38 18.80
CA ALA A 121 4.60 -1.79 19.56
C ALA A 121 3.51 -2.84 19.83
N MET A 122 2.47 -2.45 20.58
CA MET A 122 1.35 -3.35 20.84
C MET A 122 0.61 -3.66 19.54
N GLY A 123 0.67 -4.92 19.09
CA GLY A 123 0.00 -5.41 17.88
C GLY A 123 0.64 -4.97 16.56
N SER A 124 1.70 -4.18 16.56
CA SER A 124 2.36 -3.77 15.31
C SER A 124 3.83 -3.47 15.50
N SER A 125 4.57 -3.34 14.41
CA SER A 125 5.95 -2.90 14.40
C SER A 125 6.10 -1.71 13.44
N TYR A 126 6.88 -0.71 13.81
CA TYR A 126 7.18 0.46 13.00
C TYR A 126 8.59 0.38 12.46
N CYS A 127 8.72 0.11 11.17
CA CYS A 127 10.00 -0.07 10.48
C CYS A 127 10.37 1.19 9.70
N GLN A 128 11.53 1.75 9.99
CA GLN A 128 12.03 3.00 9.41
C GLN A 128 13.10 2.72 8.36
N PHE A 129 13.03 3.48 7.27
CA PHE A 129 13.99 3.51 6.18
C PHE A 129 14.46 4.95 5.98
N THR A 130 15.68 5.12 5.50
CA THR A 130 16.25 6.42 5.16
C THR A 130 16.86 6.36 3.77
N ASN A 131 16.79 7.44 3.00
CA ASN A 131 17.52 7.56 1.73
C ASN A 131 18.79 8.41 1.89
N THR A 132 19.54 8.56 0.80
CA THR A 132 20.76 9.38 0.74
C THR A 132 20.52 10.88 0.94
N ASP A 133 19.30 11.35 0.66
CA ASP A 133 18.91 12.75 0.82
C ASP A 133 18.46 13.07 2.27
N GLY A 134 18.42 12.05 3.13
CA GLY A 134 18.04 12.18 4.54
C GLY A 134 16.53 12.06 4.82
N HIS A 135 15.70 11.84 3.79
CA HIS A 135 14.29 11.55 3.93
C HIS A 135 14.06 10.20 4.61
N LYS A 136 12.94 10.07 5.31
CA LYS A 136 12.58 8.84 6.01
C LYS A 136 11.19 8.35 5.63
N VAL A 137 11.07 7.03 5.56
CA VAL A 137 9.79 6.33 5.43
C VAL A 137 9.63 5.42 6.62
N THR A 138 8.50 5.55 7.32
CA THR A 138 8.09 4.64 8.38
C THR A 138 6.94 3.78 7.87
N VAL A 139 7.09 2.48 7.96
CA VAL A 139 6.09 1.48 7.59
C VAL A 139 5.56 0.82 8.85
N ARG A 140 4.24 0.85 9.07
CA ARG A 140 3.59 0.11 10.16
C ARG A 140 3.13 -1.25 9.68
N VAL A 141 3.65 -2.31 10.29
CA VAL A 141 3.30 -3.69 10.00
C VAL A 141 2.49 -4.26 11.16
N LEU A 142 1.33 -4.86 10.87
CA LEU A 142 0.48 -5.55 11.84
C LEU A 142 1.09 -6.92 12.17
N ASN A 143 1.37 -7.18 13.45
CA ASN A 143 2.10 -8.38 13.87
C ASN A 143 1.26 -9.65 13.66
N GLU A 144 -0.07 -9.56 13.72
CA GLU A 144 -0.99 -10.67 13.48
C GLU A 144 -1.18 -11.01 11.98
N LYS A 145 -0.67 -10.17 11.08
CA LYS A 145 -0.79 -10.32 9.62
C LYS A 145 0.52 -10.67 8.93
N VAL A 146 1.66 -10.66 9.63
CA VAL A 146 2.89 -11.19 9.04
C VAL A 146 2.69 -12.65 8.63
N GLY A 147 3.28 -13.04 7.50
CA GLY A 147 3.01 -14.32 6.84
C GLY A 147 1.71 -14.36 6.03
N GLN A 148 0.94 -13.26 5.98
CA GLN A 148 -0.29 -13.13 5.19
C GLN A 148 -0.24 -11.88 4.29
N ALA A 149 -1.26 -11.71 3.44
CA ALA A 149 -1.45 -10.50 2.67
C ALA A 149 -1.82 -9.29 3.54
N HIS A 150 -1.53 -8.10 3.04
CA HIS A 150 -1.96 -6.81 3.61
C HIS A 150 -1.53 -6.58 5.07
N ALA A 151 -0.32 -6.97 5.45
CA ALA A 151 0.18 -6.71 6.80
C ALA A 151 0.55 -5.23 7.03
N VAL A 152 0.79 -4.46 5.97
CA VAL A 152 1.04 -3.01 6.12
C VAL A 152 -0.27 -2.25 6.28
N SER A 153 -0.35 -1.48 7.36
CA SER A 153 -1.54 -0.69 7.72
C SER A 153 -1.33 0.82 7.67
N GLU A 154 -0.08 1.29 7.61
CA GLU A 154 0.26 2.71 7.56
C GLU A 154 1.62 2.91 6.91
N VAL A 155 1.77 4.00 6.15
CA VAL A 155 3.05 4.52 5.68
C VAL A 155 3.10 6.01 5.98
N LYS A 156 4.25 6.46 6.48
CA LYS A 156 4.53 7.87 6.73
C LYS A 156 5.86 8.26 6.10
N TYR A 157 5.85 9.33 5.32
CA TYR A 157 7.05 9.95 4.73
C TYR A 157 7.36 11.28 5.45
N VAL A 158 8.63 11.53 5.75
CA VAL A 158 9.13 12.77 6.38
C VAL A 158 10.45 13.25 5.77
#